data_AF-A3TZ48-F1
#
_entry.id   AF-A3TZ48-F1
#
_cell.length_a   1.000
_cell.length_b   1.000
_cell.length_c   1.000
_cell.angle_alpha   90.00
_cell.angle_beta   90.00
_cell.angle_gamma   90.00
#
_symmetry.space_group_name_H-M   'P 1'
#
loop_
_entity.id
_entity.type
_entity.pdbx_description
1 polymer ?
#
loop_
_entity_poly.entity_id
_entity_poly.type
_entity_poly.pdbx_seq_one_letter_code
_entity_poly.pdbx_strand_id
1 'polypeptide(L)'
;MRSRRVGISTFYRLLSEHGTASAALVALPEIAAAAGVEGYEVCPEPVITAELRDARKAGARLICIGTEDYPPGLMDLADPPPMLWVIGQTSALHRPMIGVVGARNASSLGLRMARNLAAALSEAGYVVVSGLARGIDAAAHQASAETGTVAVMAGGVDALYPPENATLADAIPGTGARLSEMPMGRQPQARHFPRRNRIIPALARALVVVEAAAKSGSLLTARAALDQGREVLAVPGHPFDARAAGGNMLIRDGAILVRSARDVIAPCRPSNPSRRCWTCPRRPRPRPATRRRRRRFTGKSSTGSAPPPLPRISLSAISRARPGTSHRPSPSSRCRDACGGRRAGCWPSIPARDGPTLPHFPVAPGAPRPLH
;
A
#
# COMPACT_ATOMS: atom_id res chain seq x y z
N MET A 1 11.01 22.01 -5.80
CA MET A 1 10.87 21.00 -4.72
C MET A 1 11.58 21.38 -3.42
N ARG A 2 12.75 22.01 -3.43
CA ARG A 2 13.45 22.42 -2.18
C ARG A 2 12.97 23.75 -1.60
N SER A 3 12.30 24.59 -2.39
CA SER A 3 11.68 25.82 -1.91
C SER A 3 10.62 25.53 -0.85
N ARG A 4 10.51 26.43 0.14
CA ARG A 4 9.62 26.28 1.30
C ARG A 4 8.17 26.09 0.85
N ARG A 5 7.42 25.20 1.52
CA ARG A 5 6.00 24.89 1.22
C ARG A 5 5.72 24.37 -0.20
N VAL A 6 6.75 23.99 -0.98
CA VAL A 6 6.57 23.32 -2.28
C VAL A 6 6.60 21.81 -2.08
N GLY A 7 5.44 21.22 -1.82
CA GLY A 7 5.24 19.76 -1.80
C GLY A 7 4.98 19.17 -3.19
N ILE A 8 4.71 17.86 -3.24
CA ILE A 8 4.45 17.13 -4.50
C ILE A 8 3.24 17.72 -5.25
N SER A 9 2.11 17.91 -4.57
CA SER A 9 0.90 18.49 -5.18
C SER A 9 1.14 19.92 -5.69
N THR A 10 1.85 20.74 -4.91
CA THR A 10 2.22 22.11 -5.32
C THR A 10 3.13 22.09 -6.54
N PHE A 11 4.08 21.16 -6.61
CA PHE A 11 4.98 21.02 -7.75
C PHE A 11 4.24 20.72 -9.05
N TYR A 12 3.34 19.73 -9.05
CA TYR A 12 2.56 19.41 -10.24
C TYR A 12 1.62 20.54 -10.65
N ARG A 13 0.97 21.18 -9.68
CA ARG A 13 0.12 22.35 -9.94
C ARG A 13 0.91 23.47 -10.62
N LEU A 14 2.07 23.83 -10.07
CA LEU A 14 2.93 24.89 -10.63
C LEU A 14 3.44 24.54 -12.03
N LEU A 15 3.83 23.30 -12.28
CA LEU A 15 4.23 22.88 -13.63
C LEU A 15 3.07 22.93 -14.62
N SER A 16 1.86 22.55 -14.20
CA SER A 16 0.67 22.62 -15.05
C SER A 16 0.26 24.06 -15.37
N GLU A 17 0.42 24.99 -14.43
CA GLU A 17 0.02 26.40 -14.58
C GLU A 17 1.06 27.22 -15.36
N HIS A 18 2.35 26.95 -15.16
CA HIS A 18 3.45 27.77 -15.71
C HIS A 18 4.30 27.08 -16.77
N GLY A 19 4.02 25.80 -17.08
CA GLY A 19 4.68 25.01 -18.13
C GLY A 19 6.09 24.50 -17.78
N THR A 20 6.95 25.36 -17.21
CA THR A 20 8.34 25.00 -16.87
C THR A 20 8.66 25.27 -15.41
N ALA A 21 9.65 24.53 -14.87
CA ALA A 21 10.13 24.75 -13.51
C ALA A 21 10.77 26.15 -13.33
N SER A 22 11.41 26.68 -14.37
CA SER A 22 12.01 28.03 -14.35
C SER A 22 10.93 29.11 -14.22
N ALA A 23 9.89 29.05 -15.06
CA ALA A 23 8.75 29.97 -14.98
C ALA A 23 8.02 29.87 -13.63
N ALA A 24 7.81 28.64 -13.14
CA ALA A 24 7.22 28.41 -11.83
C ALA A 24 8.03 29.02 -10.67
N LEU A 25 9.37 28.98 -10.74
CA LEU A 25 10.23 29.58 -9.71
C LEU A 25 10.14 31.11 -9.72
N VAL A 26 10.00 31.74 -10.88
CA VAL A 26 9.80 33.20 -11.01
C VAL A 26 8.47 33.63 -10.41
N ALA A 27 7.39 32.88 -10.65
CA ALA A 27 6.05 33.19 -10.12
C ALA A 27 5.87 32.88 -8.62
N LEU A 28 6.75 32.07 -8.04
CA LEU A 28 6.58 31.50 -6.71
C LEU A 28 6.49 32.53 -5.56
N PRO A 29 7.30 33.60 -5.54
CA PRO A 29 7.19 34.66 -4.54
C PRO A 29 5.83 35.38 -4.58
N GLU A 30 5.31 35.68 -5.76
CA GLU A 30 3.99 36.33 -5.92
C GLU A 30 2.85 35.42 -5.42
N ILE A 31 2.91 34.13 -5.77
CA ILE A 31 1.95 33.14 -5.30
C ILE A 31 1.99 33.00 -3.76
N ALA A 32 3.18 33.05 -3.18
CA ALA A 32 3.35 32.98 -1.73
C ALA A 32 2.81 34.24 -1.03
N ALA A 33 3.04 35.43 -1.60
CA ALA A 33 2.50 36.69 -1.10
C ALA A 33 0.96 36.68 -1.13
N ALA A 34 0.34 36.22 -2.23
CA ALA A 34 -1.11 36.08 -2.34
C ALA A 34 -1.70 35.10 -1.31
N ALA A 35 -0.92 34.12 -0.85
CA ALA A 35 -1.28 33.19 0.21
C ALA A 35 -0.96 33.69 1.64
N GLY A 36 -0.60 34.98 1.78
CA GLY A 36 -0.30 35.61 3.07
C GLY A 36 1.09 35.27 3.63
N VAL A 37 2.05 34.89 2.77
CA VAL A 37 3.44 34.66 3.17
C VAL A 37 4.31 35.81 2.69
N GLU A 38 4.62 36.72 3.60
CA GLU A 38 5.55 37.83 3.35
C GLU A 38 7.00 37.35 3.32
N GLY A 39 7.84 38.04 2.53
CA GLY A 39 9.28 37.75 2.45
C GLY A 39 9.62 36.34 1.94
N TYR A 40 8.78 35.77 1.06
CA TYR A 40 9.06 34.44 0.53
C TYR A 40 10.23 34.46 -0.45
N GLU A 41 11.25 33.68 -0.15
CA GLU A 41 12.37 33.43 -1.05
C GLU A 41 12.37 31.98 -1.55
N VAL A 42 12.64 31.83 -2.85
CA VAL A 42 12.90 30.52 -3.44
C VAL A 42 14.19 29.94 -2.87
N CYS A 43 14.33 28.60 -2.90
CA CYS A 43 15.56 27.97 -2.44
C CYS A 43 16.76 28.50 -3.24
N PRO A 44 17.79 29.06 -2.58
CA PRO A 44 18.95 29.61 -3.27
C PRO A 44 19.71 28.54 -4.06
N GLU A 45 20.20 28.90 -5.25
CA GLU A 45 20.98 28.01 -6.10
C GLU A 45 22.19 27.36 -5.40
N PRO A 46 22.97 28.07 -4.56
CA PRO A 46 24.10 27.45 -3.86
C PRO A 46 23.72 26.24 -3.00
N VAL A 47 22.50 26.20 -2.44
CA VAL A 47 22.01 25.07 -1.64
C VAL A 47 21.80 23.84 -2.54
N ILE A 48 21.23 24.04 -3.74
CA ILE A 48 20.99 22.97 -4.71
C ILE A 48 22.31 22.45 -5.27
N THR A 49 23.24 23.34 -5.58
CA THR A 49 24.57 22.98 -6.07
C THR A 49 25.37 22.20 -5.03
N ALA A 50 25.22 22.52 -3.74
CA ALA A 50 25.78 21.73 -2.65
C ALA A 50 25.14 20.33 -2.58
N GLU A 51 23.81 20.24 -2.63
CA GLU A 51 23.09 18.95 -2.61
C GLU A 51 23.51 18.04 -3.77
N LEU A 52 23.64 18.58 -4.99
CA LEU A 52 24.10 17.84 -6.17
C LEU A 52 25.56 17.39 -6.03
N ARG A 53 26.41 18.18 -5.36
CA ARG A 53 27.80 17.82 -5.10
C ARG A 53 27.89 16.67 -4.10
N ASP A 54 27.11 16.72 -3.03
CA ASP A 54 27.06 15.66 -2.02
C ASP A 54 26.47 14.37 -2.58
N ALA A 55 25.45 14.47 -3.45
CA ALA A 55 24.94 13.35 -4.22
C ALA A 55 26.04 12.68 -5.06
N ARG A 56 26.82 13.45 -5.83
CA ARG A 56 27.92 12.90 -6.64
C ARG A 56 28.98 12.22 -5.76
N LYS A 57 29.34 12.80 -4.62
CA LYS A 57 30.29 12.18 -3.67
C LYS A 57 29.79 10.86 -3.11
N ALA A 58 28.48 10.76 -2.84
CA ALA A 58 27.83 9.56 -2.34
C ALA A 58 27.52 8.52 -3.44
N GLY A 59 27.82 8.80 -4.71
CA GLY A 59 27.45 7.95 -5.85
C GLY A 59 25.95 7.93 -6.13
N ALA A 60 25.21 8.94 -5.66
CA ALA A 60 23.77 9.06 -5.88
C ALA A 60 23.45 9.71 -7.23
N ARG A 61 22.49 9.13 -7.95
CA ARG A 61 21.91 9.65 -9.18
C ARG A 61 20.52 10.20 -8.91
N LEU A 62 20.19 11.35 -9.49
CA LEU A 62 18.83 11.90 -9.46
C LEU A 62 18.05 11.33 -10.65
N ILE A 63 16.92 10.71 -10.38
CA ILE A 63 15.98 10.23 -11.39
C ILE A 63 14.73 11.10 -11.30
N CYS A 64 14.31 11.68 -12.43
CA CYS A 64 13.15 12.55 -12.49
C CYS A 64 11.99 11.82 -13.16
N ILE A 65 10.76 12.18 -12.78
CA ILE A 65 9.57 11.68 -13.46
C ILE A 65 9.65 11.95 -14.98
N GLY A 66 9.26 10.98 -15.79
CA GLY A 66 9.32 11.06 -17.26
C GLY A 66 10.66 10.68 -17.88
N THR A 67 11.70 10.43 -17.08
CA THR A 67 12.95 9.84 -17.57
C THR A 67 12.84 8.32 -17.69
N GLU A 68 13.67 7.71 -18.55
CA GLU A 68 13.69 6.26 -18.80
C GLU A 68 13.93 5.46 -17.52
N ASP A 69 14.86 5.92 -16.66
CA ASP A 69 15.21 5.26 -15.40
C ASP A 69 14.10 5.39 -14.31
N TYR A 70 13.01 6.15 -14.54
CA TYR A 70 11.96 6.35 -13.55
C TYR A 70 11.05 5.12 -13.45
N PRO A 71 10.87 4.51 -12.26
CA PRO A 71 10.10 3.28 -12.14
C PRO A 71 8.62 3.51 -12.51
N PRO A 72 8.07 2.76 -13.49
CA PRO A 72 6.74 3.04 -14.02
C PRO A 72 5.63 2.86 -12.97
N GLY A 73 5.78 1.91 -12.06
CA GLY A 73 4.78 1.67 -10.99
C GLY A 73 4.60 2.84 -10.02
N LEU A 74 5.56 3.77 -9.96
CA LEU A 74 5.41 4.99 -9.15
C LEU A 74 4.52 6.03 -9.82
N MET A 75 4.31 5.96 -11.14
CA MET A 75 3.41 6.87 -11.85
C MET A 75 1.94 6.62 -11.52
N ASP A 76 1.60 5.41 -11.03
CA ASP A 76 0.25 5.04 -10.61
C ASP A 76 -0.16 5.66 -9.26
N LEU A 77 0.78 6.28 -8.54
CA LEU A 77 0.51 6.94 -7.27
C LEU A 77 -0.33 8.20 -7.48
N ALA A 78 -1.20 8.52 -6.51
CA ALA A 78 -1.93 9.80 -6.50
C ALA A 78 -1.00 11.01 -6.38
N ASP A 79 0.16 10.83 -5.74
CA ASP A 79 1.19 11.84 -5.51
C ASP A 79 2.58 11.31 -5.94
N PRO A 80 2.80 11.03 -7.24
CA PRO A 80 4.05 10.43 -7.69
C PRO A 80 5.24 11.30 -7.30
N PRO A 81 6.33 10.76 -6.72
CA PRO A 81 7.47 11.58 -6.33
C PRO A 81 8.12 12.17 -7.60
N PRO A 82 8.22 13.50 -7.77
CA PRO A 82 8.74 14.08 -9.01
C PRO A 82 10.20 13.76 -9.28
N MET A 83 10.95 13.45 -8.22
CA MET A 83 12.37 13.15 -8.25
C MET A 83 12.72 12.16 -7.14
N LEU A 84 13.66 11.28 -7.45
CA LEU A 84 14.15 10.22 -6.57
C LEU A 84 15.67 10.18 -6.62
N TRP A 85 16.30 10.09 -5.46
CA TRP A 85 17.72 9.77 -5.37
C TRP A 85 17.91 8.27 -5.35
N VAL A 86 18.88 7.78 -6.12
CA VAL A 86 19.20 6.36 -6.24
C VAL A 86 20.70 6.14 -6.09
N ILE A 87 21.09 5.17 -5.26
CA ILE A 87 22.46 4.65 -5.18
C ILE A 87 22.42 3.17 -5.55
N GLY A 88 23.20 2.76 -6.55
CA GLY A 88 23.27 1.37 -7.04
C GLY A 88 22.82 1.22 -8.50
N GLN A 89 22.39 0.02 -8.86
CA GLN A 89 22.02 -0.35 -10.23
C GLN A 89 20.57 0.02 -10.55
N THR A 90 20.35 0.99 -11.44
CA THR A 90 19.00 1.40 -11.87
C THR A 90 18.27 0.31 -12.66
N SER A 91 19.01 -0.60 -13.31
CA SER A 91 18.44 -1.78 -14.00
C SER A 91 17.57 -2.65 -13.10
N ALA A 92 17.87 -2.72 -11.79
CA ALA A 92 17.06 -3.45 -10.82
C ALA A 92 15.65 -2.86 -10.65
N LEU A 93 15.48 -1.55 -10.91
CA LEU A 93 14.20 -0.85 -10.80
C LEU A 93 13.22 -1.19 -11.94
N HIS A 94 13.71 -1.81 -13.03
CA HIS A 94 12.88 -2.23 -14.16
C HIS A 94 12.49 -3.71 -14.11
N ARG A 95 13.09 -4.48 -13.19
CA ARG A 95 12.77 -5.90 -12.99
C ARG A 95 11.46 -6.04 -12.22
N PRO A 96 10.71 -7.15 -12.43
CA PRO A 96 9.51 -7.40 -11.65
C PRO A 96 9.83 -7.51 -10.16
N MET A 97 9.15 -6.70 -9.34
CA MET A 97 9.41 -6.60 -7.90
C MET A 97 8.30 -7.20 -7.05
N ILE A 98 8.68 -7.76 -5.89
CA ILE A 98 7.77 -8.19 -4.83
C ILE A 98 8.14 -7.46 -3.54
N GLY A 99 7.15 -6.83 -2.93
CA GLY A 99 7.31 -6.17 -1.65
C GLY A 99 7.31 -7.20 -0.53
N VAL A 100 8.28 -7.15 0.38
CA VAL A 100 8.30 -7.99 1.58
C VAL A 100 8.48 -7.09 2.79
N VAL A 101 7.48 -7.05 3.67
CA VAL A 101 7.49 -6.20 4.87
C VAL A 101 7.02 -6.99 6.08
N GLY A 102 7.40 -6.54 7.28
CA GLY A 102 6.95 -7.24 8.48
C GLY A 102 7.42 -6.64 9.79
N ALA A 103 7.36 -7.45 10.84
CA ALA A 103 7.67 -7.04 12.19
C ALA A 103 9.14 -6.63 12.34
N ARG A 104 9.37 -5.52 13.07
CA ARG A 104 10.73 -5.11 13.49
C ARG A 104 11.30 -6.02 14.57
N ASN A 105 10.44 -6.47 15.48
CA ASN A 105 10.73 -7.49 16.50
C ASN A 105 10.10 -8.81 16.05
N ALA A 106 10.71 -9.45 15.06
CA ALA A 106 10.22 -10.67 14.44
C ALA A 106 10.63 -11.92 15.23
N SER A 107 9.85 -12.99 15.14
CA SER A 107 10.23 -14.30 15.68
C SER A 107 11.32 -14.95 14.83
N SER A 108 12.03 -15.94 15.39
CA SER A 108 13.00 -16.74 14.63
C SER A 108 12.36 -17.46 13.43
N LEU A 109 11.09 -17.89 13.58
CA LEU A 109 10.31 -18.50 12.51
C LEU A 109 9.95 -17.47 11.43
N GLY A 110 9.53 -16.26 11.82
CA GLY A 110 9.25 -15.15 10.90
C GLY A 110 10.49 -14.76 10.10
N LEU A 111 11.65 -14.64 10.74
CA LEU A 111 12.93 -14.36 10.07
C LEU A 111 13.33 -15.49 9.10
N ARG A 112 13.07 -16.74 9.46
CA ARG A 112 13.33 -17.89 8.56
C ARG A 112 12.38 -17.87 7.36
N MET A 113 11.10 -17.59 7.58
CA MET A 113 10.11 -17.45 6.51
C MET A 113 10.49 -16.31 5.55
N ALA A 114 10.84 -15.14 6.08
CA ALA A 114 11.25 -13.99 5.26
C ALA A 114 12.46 -14.30 4.38
N ARG A 115 13.50 -14.95 4.94
CA ARG A 115 14.68 -15.40 4.18
C ARG A 115 14.30 -16.40 3.09
N ASN A 116 13.54 -17.44 3.43
CA ASN A 116 13.14 -18.46 2.47
C ASN A 116 12.28 -17.89 1.33
N LEU A 117 11.34 -16.99 1.65
CA LEU A 117 10.53 -16.32 0.65
C LEU A 117 11.39 -15.43 -0.25
N ALA A 118 12.24 -14.58 0.33
CA ALA A 118 13.09 -13.68 -0.44
C ALA A 118 14.05 -14.45 -1.37
N ALA A 119 14.74 -15.48 -0.88
CA ALA A 119 15.63 -16.31 -1.69
C ALA A 119 14.88 -16.98 -2.85
N ALA A 120 13.75 -17.63 -2.58
CA ALA A 120 12.99 -18.32 -3.62
C ALA A 120 12.35 -17.35 -4.65
N LEU A 121 11.94 -16.15 -4.22
CA LEU A 121 11.47 -15.09 -5.14
C LEU A 121 12.59 -14.58 -6.03
N SER A 122 13.77 -14.37 -5.44
CA SER A 122 15.00 -13.99 -6.13
C SER A 122 15.43 -15.03 -7.17
N GLU A 123 15.45 -16.32 -6.81
CA GLU A 123 15.71 -17.43 -7.73
C GLU A 123 14.70 -17.48 -8.89
N ALA A 124 13.44 -17.11 -8.62
CA ALA A 124 12.41 -16.98 -9.65
C ALA A 124 12.52 -15.70 -10.50
N GLY A 125 13.57 -14.89 -10.30
CA GLY A 125 13.87 -13.70 -11.10
C GLY A 125 13.28 -12.39 -10.58
N TYR A 126 12.55 -12.41 -9.46
CA TYR A 126 11.97 -11.20 -8.88
C TYR A 126 13.00 -10.43 -8.05
N VAL A 127 12.90 -9.10 -8.07
CA VAL A 127 13.63 -8.23 -7.13
C VAL A 127 12.79 -8.06 -5.86
N VAL A 128 13.41 -8.23 -4.70
CA VAL A 128 12.73 -7.96 -3.43
C VAL A 128 12.82 -6.47 -3.13
N VAL A 129 11.69 -5.83 -2.82
CA VAL A 129 11.65 -4.43 -2.38
C VAL A 129 11.17 -4.35 -0.93
N SER A 130 11.89 -3.59 -0.10
CA SER A 130 11.55 -3.43 1.32
C SER A 130 12.09 -2.13 1.90
N GLY A 131 11.86 -1.92 3.18
CA GLY A 131 12.13 -0.66 3.88
C GLY A 131 13.42 -0.63 4.70
N LEU A 132 14.29 -1.64 4.59
CA LEU A 132 15.54 -1.75 5.36
C LEU A 132 15.36 -1.65 6.89
N ALA A 133 14.16 -1.87 7.42
CA ALA A 133 13.95 -1.87 8.86
C ALA A 133 14.63 -3.09 9.52
N ARG A 134 14.74 -3.07 10.85
CA ARG A 134 15.10 -4.28 11.62
C ARG A 134 14.10 -5.41 11.34
N GLY A 135 14.51 -6.64 11.62
CA GLY A 135 13.63 -7.81 11.55
C GLY A 135 13.41 -8.28 10.12
N ILE A 136 12.15 -8.35 9.71
CA ILE A 136 11.73 -8.97 8.43
C ILE A 136 12.34 -8.29 7.22
N ASP A 137 12.33 -6.95 7.16
CA ASP A 137 12.88 -6.19 6.04
C ASP A 137 14.38 -6.51 5.84
N ALA A 138 15.18 -6.46 6.91
CA ALA A 138 16.60 -6.81 6.86
C ALA A 138 16.83 -8.26 6.42
N ALA A 139 16.05 -9.21 6.96
CA ALA A 139 16.16 -10.62 6.62
C ALA A 139 15.82 -10.88 5.14
N ALA A 140 14.83 -10.18 4.59
CA ALA A 140 14.46 -10.27 3.19
C ALA A 140 15.55 -9.68 2.27
N HIS A 141 16.12 -8.53 2.64
CA HIS A 141 17.25 -7.93 1.91
C HIS A 141 18.49 -8.83 1.93
N GLN A 142 18.87 -9.38 3.08
CA GLN A 142 20.03 -10.27 3.20
C GLN A 142 19.91 -11.49 2.28
N ALA A 143 18.74 -12.13 2.25
CA ALA A 143 18.51 -13.31 1.42
C ALA A 143 18.37 -13.01 -0.09
N SER A 144 18.24 -11.74 -0.48
CA SER A 144 18.11 -11.31 -1.88
C SER A 144 19.28 -10.43 -2.36
N ALA A 145 20.28 -10.18 -1.50
CA ALA A 145 21.36 -9.25 -1.78
C ALA A 145 22.24 -9.66 -2.97
N GLU A 146 22.39 -10.95 -3.26
CA GLU A 146 23.23 -11.41 -4.38
C GLU A 146 22.52 -11.34 -5.74
N THR A 147 21.19 -11.38 -5.75
CA THR A 147 20.39 -11.40 -6.99
C THR A 147 19.78 -10.05 -7.35
N GLY A 148 19.80 -9.10 -6.42
CA GLY A 148 19.27 -7.75 -6.55
C GLY A 148 18.08 -7.50 -5.63
N THR A 149 18.21 -6.46 -4.80
CA THR A 149 17.18 -6.03 -3.84
C THR A 149 17.09 -4.50 -3.83
N VAL A 150 15.90 -3.95 -3.54
CA VAL A 150 15.66 -2.51 -3.56
C VAL A 150 15.22 -2.02 -2.18
N ALA A 151 16.03 -1.19 -1.54
CA ALA A 151 15.71 -0.58 -0.26
C ALA A 151 15.14 0.83 -0.45
N VAL A 152 13.91 1.06 -0.01
CA VAL A 152 13.29 2.38 -0.01
C VAL A 152 13.59 3.07 1.32
N MET A 153 14.29 4.21 1.30
CA MET A 153 14.78 4.91 2.49
C MET A 153 13.78 5.95 3.00
N ALA A 154 13.70 6.12 4.32
CA ALA A 154 12.85 7.15 4.94
C ALA A 154 13.56 8.50 5.14
N GLY A 155 14.90 8.49 5.21
CA GLY A 155 15.75 9.68 5.15
C GLY A 155 16.29 9.91 3.75
N GLY A 156 17.32 10.74 3.60
CA GLY A 156 18.12 10.82 2.38
C GLY A 156 18.67 9.44 1.99
N VAL A 157 18.98 9.24 0.72
CA VAL A 157 19.48 7.93 0.23
C VAL A 157 20.84 7.55 0.85
N ASP A 158 21.55 8.54 1.37
CA ASP A 158 22.82 8.50 2.09
C ASP A 158 22.68 8.47 3.63
N ALA A 159 21.48 8.73 4.16
CA ALA A 159 21.22 8.74 5.60
C ALA A 159 20.78 7.34 6.07
N LEU A 160 21.77 6.48 6.36
CA LEU A 160 21.52 5.09 6.72
C LEU A 160 20.82 4.97 8.07
N TYR A 161 19.70 4.27 8.07
CA TYR A 161 18.94 3.95 9.27
C TYR A 161 18.15 2.65 9.05
N PRO A 162 18.12 1.76 10.04
CA PRO A 162 18.77 1.85 11.35
C PRO A 162 20.29 1.57 11.24
N PRO A 163 21.14 2.12 12.14
CA PRO A 163 22.60 1.99 12.04
C PRO A 163 23.10 0.54 12.08
N GLU A 164 22.36 -0.36 12.75
CA GLU A 164 22.66 -1.80 12.81
C GLU A 164 22.58 -2.47 11.43
N ASN A 165 21.85 -1.87 10.48
CA ASN A 165 21.74 -2.36 9.11
C ASN A 165 22.69 -1.63 8.15
N ALA A 166 23.65 -0.81 8.62
CA ALA A 166 24.52 -0.02 7.74
C ALA A 166 25.33 -0.91 6.78
N THR A 167 25.96 -1.98 7.26
CA THR A 167 26.71 -2.93 6.42
C THR A 167 25.83 -3.55 5.33
N LEU A 168 24.58 -3.92 5.68
CA LEU A 168 23.62 -4.43 4.70
C LEU A 168 23.25 -3.35 3.69
N ALA A 169 22.99 -2.13 4.16
CA ALA A 169 22.65 -0.99 3.31
C ALA A 169 23.74 -0.71 2.28
N ASP A 170 25.01 -0.85 2.65
CA ASP A 170 26.15 -0.59 1.77
C ASP A 170 26.42 -1.73 0.78
N ALA A 171 25.98 -2.95 1.10
CA ALA A 171 26.05 -4.08 0.18
C ALA A 171 24.99 -4.01 -0.94
N ILE A 172 23.79 -3.47 -0.65
CA ILE A 172 22.64 -3.44 -1.59
C ILE A 172 22.99 -2.82 -2.96
N PRO A 173 23.68 -1.67 -3.06
CA PRO A 173 24.03 -1.07 -4.35
C PRO A 173 24.83 -1.95 -5.30
N GLY A 174 25.49 -3.01 -4.82
CA GLY A 174 26.33 -3.90 -5.64
C GLY A 174 25.54 -4.64 -6.73
N THR A 175 24.28 -5.01 -6.45
CA THR A 175 23.41 -5.78 -7.36
C THR A 175 21.98 -5.22 -7.44
N GLY A 176 21.66 -4.27 -6.57
CA GLY A 176 20.34 -3.65 -6.44
C GLY A 176 20.48 -2.15 -6.22
N ALA A 177 19.53 -1.55 -5.49
CA ALA A 177 19.50 -0.10 -5.33
C ALA A 177 18.91 0.35 -3.99
N ARG A 178 19.43 1.47 -3.46
CA ARG A 178 18.76 2.27 -2.44
C ARG A 178 18.04 3.42 -3.12
N LEU A 179 16.82 3.73 -2.69
CA LEU A 179 15.96 4.74 -3.30
C LEU A 179 15.38 5.68 -2.23
N SER A 180 15.37 6.99 -2.46
CA SER A 180 14.72 7.96 -1.56
C SER A 180 14.09 9.13 -2.30
N GLU A 181 12.93 9.61 -1.82
CA GLU A 181 12.33 10.88 -2.24
C GLU A 181 12.79 12.09 -1.39
N MET A 182 13.60 11.85 -0.35
CA MET A 182 14.06 12.89 0.58
C MET A 182 15.37 13.52 0.10
N PRO A 183 15.64 14.80 0.44
CA PRO A 183 16.92 15.43 0.13
C PRO A 183 18.13 14.65 0.67
N MET A 184 19.29 14.82 0.05
CA MET A 184 20.55 14.26 0.56
C MET A 184 20.80 14.73 2.01
N GLY A 185 21.42 13.87 2.83
CA GLY A 185 21.73 14.13 4.24
C GLY A 185 20.50 14.20 5.16
N ARG A 186 19.27 14.04 4.64
CA ARG A 186 18.06 14.18 5.44
C ARG A 186 17.93 13.05 6.45
N GLN A 187 18.09 13.35 7.73
CA GLN A 187 17.92 12.36 8.78
C GLN A 187 16.46 11.84 8.85
N PRO A 188 16.25 10.53 9.05
CA PRO A 188 14.92 9.94 9.13
C PRO A 188 14.20 10.40 10.41
N GLN A 189 12.91 10.71 10.27
CA GLN A 189 12.04 11.13 11.36
C GLN A 189 10.78 10.27 11.33
N ALA A 190 10.07 10.14 12.47
CA ALA A 190 8.87 9.32 12.58
C ALA A 190 7.85 9.58 11.46
N ARG A 191 7.63 10.86 11.11
CA ARG A 191 6.72 11.28 10.03
C ARG A 191 7.16 10.87 8.62
N HIS A 192 8.43 10.56 8.40
CA HIS A 192 8.92 10.16 7.08
C HIS A 192 8.59 8.69 6.77
N PHE A 193 8.46 7.82 7.78
CA PHE A 193 8.22 6.39 7.54
C PHE A 193 6.87 6.12 6.86
N PRO A 194 5.72 6.67 7.31
CA PRO A 194 4.46 6.47 6.59
C PRO A 194 4.50 7.00 5.15
N ARG A 195 5.15 8.15 4.94
CA ARG A 195 5.31 8.75 3.61
C ARG A 195 6.14 7.85 2.69
N ARG A 196 7.23 7.28 3.18
CA ARG A 196 8.07 6.29 2.48
C ARG A 196 7.29 5.02 2.14
N ASN A 197 6.46 4.54 3.06
CA ASN A 197 5.81 3.24 2.94
C ASN A 197 4.88 3.12 1.72
N ARG A 198 4.38 4.22 1.15
CA ARG A 198 3.59 4.19 -0.10
C ARG A 198 4.41 3.78 -1.33
N ILE A 199 5.73 4.03 -1.32
CA ILE A 199 6.63 3.78 -2.45
C ILE A 199 6.91 2.29 -2.61
N ILE A 200 7.02 1.55 -1.49
CA ILE A 200 7.30 0.10 -1.48
C ILE A 200 6.28 -0.70 -2.31
N PRO A 201 4.96 -0.65 -2.04
CA PRO A 201 3.98 -1.37 -2.83
C PRO A 201 3.78 -0.78 -4.23
N ALA A 202 4.07 0.50 -4.44
CA ALA A 202 3.97 1.10 -5.77
C ALA A 202 5.03 0.54 -6.75
N LEU A 203 6.22 0.18 -6.24
CA LEU A 203 7.25 -0.53 -7.01
C LEU A 203 6.93 -2.00 -7.23
N ALA A 204 6.11 -2.61 -6.38
CA ALA A 204 5.89 -4.05 -6.37
C ALA A 204 4.62 -4.46 -7.11
N ARG A 205 4.63 -5.68 -7.67
CA ARG A 205 3.41 -6.31 -8.21
C ARG A 205 2.45 -6.77 -7.10
N ALA A 206 3.02 -7.19 -5.98
CA ALA A 206 2.29 -7.59 -4.80
C ALA A 206 3.12 -7.36 -3.54
N LEU A 207 2.46 -7.22 -2.40
CA LEU A 207 3.08 -7.01 -1.09
C LEU A 207 2.81 -8.20 -0.18
N VAL A 208 3.87 -8.83 0.33
CA VAL A 208 3.82 -9.90 1.32
C VAL A 208 4.10 -9.35 2.71
N VAL A 209 3.19 -9.59 3.65
CA VAL A 209 3.35 -9.27 5.06
C VAL A 209 3.76 -10.52 5.82
N VAL A 210 4.98 -10.53 6.35
CA VAL A 210 5.51 -11.62 7.19
C VAL A 210 5.54 -11.13 8.63
N GLU A 211 4.64 -11.63 9.49
CA GLU A 211 4.43 -11.15 10.86
C GLU A 211 4.12 -9.64 10.96
N ALA A 212 2.96 -9.32 11.50
CA ALA A 212 2.60 -7.96 11.87
C ALA A 212 1.70 -7.98 13.10
N ALA A 213 2.07 -7.25 14.14
CA ALA A 213 1.15 -6.97 15.25
C ALA A 213 -0.02 -6.09 14.76
N ALA A 214 -1.16 -6.15 15.44
CA ALA A 214 -2.38 -5.43 15.06
C ALA A 214 -2.21 -3.89 14.91
N LYS A 215 -1.20 -3.30 15.58
CA LYS A 215 -0.83 -1.87 15.48
C LYS A 215 0.57 -1.67 14.86
N SER A 216 0.99 -2.56 13.95
CA SER A 216 2.31 -2.50 13.32
C SER A 216 2.37 -1.47 12.18
N GLY A 217 3.52 -0.81 12.01
CA GLY A 217 3.80 0.04 10.85
C GLY A 217 3.73 -0.71 9.52
N SER A 218 3.96 -2.03 9.50
CA SER A 218 3.83 -2.87 8.30
C SER A 218 2.40 -2.94 7.78
N LEU A 219 1.40 -2.79 8.67
CA LEU A 219 -0.02 -2.72 8.26
C LEU A 219 -0.36 -1.39 7.60
N LEU A 220 0.38 -0.31 7.88
CA LEU A 220 0.24 0.94 7.13
C LEU A 220 0.72 0.75 5.68
N THR A 221 1.78 -0.02 5.47
CA THR A 221 2.24 -0.40 4.12
C THR A 221 1.21 -1.29 3.42
N ALA A 222 0.63 -2.27 4.13
CA ALA A 222 -0.44 -3.11 3.60
C ALA A 222 -1.67 -2.29 3.20
N ARG A 223 -2.05 -1.31 4.04
CA ARG A 223 -3.14 -0.39 3.71
C ARG A 223 -2.83 0.43 2.46
N ALA A 224 -1.62 1.01 2.38
CA ALA A 224 -1.19 1.75 1.21
C ALA A 224 -1.20 0.90 -0.07
N ALA A 225 -0.83 -0.39 0.03
CA ALA A 225 -0.92 -1.32 -1.09
C ALA A 225 -2.36 -1.53 -1.56
N LEU A 226 -3.30 -1.76 -0.64
CA LEU A 226 -4.72 -1.90 -0.95
C LEU A 226 -5.31 -0.63 -1.58
N ASP A 227 -4.95 0.55 -1.05
CA ASP A 227 -5.39 1.84 -1.59
C ASP A 227 -4.85 2.10 -3.01
N GLN A 228 -3.71 1.48 -3.36
CA GLN A 228 -3.12 1.48 -4.72
C GLN A 228 -3.66 0.37 -5.63
N GLY A 229 -4.61 -0.46 -5.15
CA GLY A 229 -5.11 -1.61 -5.89
C GLY A 229 -4.08 -2.72 -6.09
N ARG A 230 -3.06 -2.81 -5.22
CA ARG A 230 -2.05 -3.87 -5.24
C ARG A 230 -2.51 -5.06 -4.40
N GLU A 231 -2.16 -6.26 -4.85
CA GLU A 231 -2.42 -7.49 -4.12
C GLU A 231 -1.64 -7.51 -2.80
N VAL A 232 -2.35 -7.76 -1.70
CA VAL A 232 -1.75 -7.97 -0.38
C VAL A 232 -1.87 -9.44 -0.02
N LEU A 233 -0.74 -10.01 0.35
CA LEU A 233 -0.62 -11.37 0.83
C LEU A 233 -0.05 -11.38 2.24
N ALA A 234 -0.38 -12.40 3.02
CA ALA A 234 0.09 -12.50 4.39
C ALA A 234 0.47 -13.93 4.77
N VAL A 235 1.55 -14.05 5.53
CA VAL A 235 1.95 -15.30 6.15
C VAL A 235 1.07 -15.54 7.39
N PRO A 236 0.37 -16.68 7.50
CA PRO A 236 -0.43 -16.98 8.66
C PRO A 236 0.45 -17.26 9.87
N GLY A 237 -0.08 -17.02 11.07
CA GLY A 237 0.60 -17.40 12.31
C GLY A 237 -0.36 -17.86 13.39
N HIS A 238 0.18 -18.32 14.51
CA HIS A 238 -0.61 -18.87 15.61
C HIS A 238 -1.57 -17.81 16.20
N PRO A 239 -2.86 -18.12 16.48
CA PRO A 239 -3.82 -17.14 16.99
C PRO A 239 -3.41 -16.44 18.30
N PHE A 240 -2.64 -17.13 19.16
CA PHE A 240 -2.10 -16.55 20.40
C PHE A 240 -0.80 -15.76 20.23
N ASP A 241 -0.18 -15.76 19.04
CA ASP A 241 0.98 -14.92 18.79
C ASP A 241 0.52 -13.51 18.39
N ALA A 242 0.82 -12.54 19.27
CA ALA A 242 0.52 -11.14 19.01
C ALA A 242 1.19 -10.60 17.71
N ARG A 243 2.31 -11.20 17.27
CA ARG A 243 2.98 -10.86 16.01
C ARG A 243 2.23 -11.37 14.78
N ALA A 244 1.37 -12.38 14.93
CA ALA A 244 0.57 -12.92 13.83
C ALA A 244 -0.79 -12.21 13.68
N ALA A 245 -1.25 -11.49 14.71
CA ALA A 245 -2.58 -10.91 14.76
C ALA A 245 -2.94 -10.06 13.53
N GLY A 246 -2.06 -9.16 13.11
CA GLY A 246 -2.27 -8.31 11.93
C GLY A 246 -2.25 -9.09 10.63
N GLY A 247 -1.35 -10.05 10.47
CA GLY A 247 -1.32 -10.94 9.30
C GLY A 247 -2.60 -11.78 9.18
N ASN A 248 -3.04 -12.38 10.28
CA ASN A 248 -4.28 -13.16 10.33
C ASN A 248 -5.53 -12.29 10.07
N MET A 249 -5.53 -11.03 10.54
CA MET A 249 -6.59 -10.07 10.21
C MET A 249 -6.62 -9.77 8.71
N LEU A 250 -5.47 -9.53 8.08
CA LEU A 250 -5.40 -9.33 6.62
C LEU A 250 -5.99 -10.53 5.88
N ILE A 251 -5.63 -11.77 6.28
CA ILE A 251 -6.15 -13.00 5.66
C ILE A 251 -7.67 -13.09 5.82
N ARG A 252 -8.19 -12.83 7.03
CA ARG A 252 -9.63 -12.80 7.29
C ARG A 252 -10.34 -11.77 6.40
N ASP A 253 -9.70 -10.63 6.18
CA ASP A 253 -10.25 -9.52 5.40
C ASP A 253 -10.02 -9.68 3.88
N GLY A 254 -9.49 -10.82 3.44
CA GLY A 254 -9.40 -11.21 2.03
C GLY A 254 -7.99 -11.29 1.44
N ALA A 255 -6.94 -11.02 2.21
CA ALA A 255 -5.56 -11.20 1.73
C ALA A 255 -5.25 -12.66 1.45
N ILE A 256 -4.45 -12.92 0.42
CA ILE A 256 -4.05 -14.28 0.04
C ILE A 256 -3.10 -14.84 1.11
N LEU A 257 -3.41 -16.04 1.60
CA LEU A 257 -2.56 -16.77 2.54
C LEU A 257 -1.29 -17.29 1.85
N VAL A 258 -0.13 -17.01 2.43
CA VAL A 258 1.19 -17.41 1.90
C VAL A 258 1.81 -18.50 2.77
N ARG A 259 2.13 -19.64 2.15
CA ARG A 259 2.92 -20.72 2.76
C ARG A 259 4.32 -20.81 2.15
N SER A 260 4.47 -20.36 0.91
CA SER A 260 5.74 -20.41 0.15
C SER A 260 5.75 -19.37 -0.98
N ALA A 261 6.90 -19.17 -1.62
CA ALA A 261 7.03 -18.26 -2.76
C ALA A 261 6.09 -18.62 -3.92
N ARG A 262 5.68 -19.89 -4.06
CA ARG A 262 4.70 -20.31 -5.08
C ARG A 262 3.35 -19.61 -4.92
N ASP A 263 2.88 -19.44 -3.68
CA ASP A 263 1.61 -18.76 -3.39
C ASP A 263 1.70 -17.26 -3.72
N VAL A 264 2.90 -16.67 -3.67
CA VAL A 264 3.18 -15.27 -4.04
C VAL A 264 3.27 -15.09 -5.55
N ILE A 265 3.96 -16.01 -6.24
CA ILE A 265 4.18 -15.94 -7.68
C ILE A 265 2.89 -16.21 -8.46
N ALA A 266 2.03 -17.10 -7.96
CA ALA A 266 0.78 -17.49 -8.64
C ALA A 266 -0.10 -16.29 -9.06
N PRO A 267 -0.44 -15.33 -8.18
CA PRO A 267 -1.21 -14.14 -8.57
C PRO A 267 -0.41 -13.13 -9.39
N CYS A 268 0.93 -13.13 -9.29
CA CYS A 268 1.80 -12.18 -10.01
C CYS A 268 2.06 -12.57 -11.47
N ARG A 269 1.73 -13.81 -11.87
CA ARG A 269 1.81 -14.22 -13.26
C ARG A 269 0.78 -13.41 -14.05
N PRO A 270 1.16 -12.84 -15.22
CA PRO A 270 0.19 -12.18 -16.07
C PRO A 270 -0.94 -13.17 -16.32
N SER A 271 -2.17 -12.79 -15.95
CA SER A 271 -3.35 -13.58 -16.27
C SER A 271 -3.31 -13.75 -17.78
N ASN A 272 -3.03 -14.96 -18.27
CA ASN A 272 -3.08 -15.22 -19.69
C ASN A 272 -4.49 -14.81 -20.15
N PRO A 273 -4.66 -13.77 -20.98
CA PRO A 273 -5.99 -13.34 -21.39
C PRO A 273 -6.72 -14.45 -22.17
N SER A 274 -6.03 -15.54 -22.54
CA SER A 274 -6.58 -16.68 -23.29
C SER A 274 -7.44 -17.67 -22.47
N ARG A 275 -7.77 -17.41 -21.21
CA ARG A 275 -8.74 -18.24 -20.45
C ARG A 275 -9.91 -17.47 -19.83
N ARG A 276 -10.17 -16.25 -20.31
CA ARG A 276 -11.55 -15.79 -20.40
C ARG A 276 -12.07 -16.24 -21.76
N CYS A 277 -12.40 -17.53 -21.85
CA CYS A 277 -13.52 -17.88 -22.70
C CYS A 277 -14.68 -17.10 -22.09
N TRP A 278 -14.96 -15.93 -22.65
CA TRP A 278 -16.32 -15.48 -22.74
C TRP A 278 -17.03 -16.66 -23.38
N THR A 279 -17.62 -17.51 -22.55
CA THR A 279 -18.73 -18.32 -23.00
C THR A 279 -19.70 -17.27 -23.52
N CYS A 280 -19.65 -17.07 -24.83
CA CYS A 280 -20.64 -16.33 -25.56
C CYS A 280 -21.96 -16.85 -24.99
N PRO A 281 -22.84 -15.99 -24.42
CA PRO A 281 -24.09 -16.46 -23.89
C PRO A 281 -24.71 -17.29 -25.00
N ARG A 282 -24.83 -18.61 -24.82
CA ARG A 282 -25.41 -19.48 -25.84
C ARG A 282 -26.74 -18.83 -26.14
N ARG A 283 -26.91 -18.32 -27.37
CA ARG A 283 -28.21 -17.83 -27.84
C ARG A 283 -29.22 -18.90 -27.41
N PRO A 284 -30.28 -18.55 -26.67
CA PRO A 284 -31.29 -19.53 -26.31
C PRO A 284 -31.76 -20.16 -27.62
N ARG A 285 -31.63 -21.48 -27.73
CA ARG A 285 -32.15 -22.22 -28.88
C ARG A 285 -33.61 -21.80 -29.06
N PRO A 286 -34.06 -21.48 -30.29
CA PRO A 286 -35.47 -21.16 -30.51
C PRO A 286 -36.30 -22.32 -29.96
N ARG A 287 -37.23 -22.02 -29.06
CA ARG A 287 -38.18 -23.00 -28.55
C ARG A 287 -38.92 -23.60 -29.75
N PRO A 288 -39.06 -24.93 -29.85
CA PRO A 288 -39.87 -25.54 -30.91
C PRO A 288 -41.27 -24.93 -30.83
N ALA A 289 -41.79 -24.51 -31.99
CA ALA A 289 -43.08 -23.85 -32.11
C ALA A 289 -44.16 -24.71 -31.44
N THR A 290 -44.75 -24.20 -30.37
CA THR A 290 -45.97 -24.78 -29.81
C THR A 290 -47.04 -24.70 -30.88
N ARG A 291 -47.47 -25.88 -31.34
CA ARG A 291 -48.54 -26.09 -32.32
C ARG A 291 -49.79 -25.37 -31.82
N ARG A 292 -50.00 -24.15 -32.31
CA ARG A 292 -51.18 -23.32 -32.02
C ARG A 292 -52.40 -24.12 -32.47
N ARG A 293 -53.15 -24.68 -31.52
CA ARG A 293 -54.51 -25.20 -31.77
C ARG A 293 -55.31 -24.06 -32.39
N ARG A 294 -55.73 -24.25 -33.65
CA ARG A 294 -56.68 -23.37 -34.33
C ARG A 294 -57.97 -23.35 -33.49
N ARG A 295 -58.18 -22.29 -32.73
CA ARG A 295 -59.52 -21.91 -32.26
C ARG A 295 -60.14 -21.04 -33.35
N ARG A 296 -61.23 -21.54 -33.94
CA ARG A 296 -62.10 -20.81 -34.86
C ARG A 296 -62.54 -19.51 -34.17
N PHE A 297 -62.32 -18.38 -34.84
CA PHE A 297 -62.97 -17.13 -34.52
C PHE A 297 -64.14 -16.97 -35.49
N THR A 298 -65.35 -17.15 -34.98
CA THR A 298 -66.58 -16.60 -35.57
C THR A 298 -66.65 -15.12 -35.15
N GLY A 299 -66.92 -14.25 -36.12
CA GLY A 299 -66.65 -12.82 -36.02
C GLY A 299 -67.56 -12.02 -35.10
N LYS A 300 -67.14 -10.76 -34.90
CA LYS A 300 -67.97 -9.56 -35.05
C LYS A 300 -67.09 -8.31 -34.98
N SER A 301 -67.50 -7.35 -35.78
CA SER A 301 -66.97 -6.01 -36.05
C SER A 301 -67.12 -5.03 -34.88
N SER A 302 -66.15 -4.12 -34.69
CA SER A 302 -66.38 -2.71 -34.33
C SER A 302 -65.07 -1.89 -34.24
N THR A 303 -64.92 -0.95 -35.17
CA THR A 303 -64.49 0.46 -35.05
C THR A 303 -63.57 0.95 -33.91
N GLY A 304 -62.40 1.49 -34.30
CA GLY A 304 -61.96 2.89 -34.07
C GLY A 304 -61.43 3.34 -32.69
N SER A 305 -60.17 3.80 -32.62
CA SER A 305 -59.74 5.12 -32.10
C SER A 305 -58.20 5.22 -31.93
N ALA A 306 -57.62 6.35 -32.34
CA ALA A 306 -56.19 6.70 -32.22
C ALA A 306 -55.79 7.21 -30.80
N PRO A 307 -54.51 7.19 -30.41
CA PRO A 307 -54.07 7.68 -29.10
C PRO A 307 -53.77 9.20 -29.08
N PRO A 308 -53.83 9.88 -27.91
CA PRO A 308 -53.69 11.34 -27.79
C PRO A 308 -52.22 11.81 -27.65
N PRO A 309 -51.90 13.11 -27.90
CA PRO A 309 -50.55 13.66 -27.80
C PRO A 309 -50.22 14.25 -26.42
N LEU A 310 -48.92 14.39 -26.15
CA LEU A 310 -48.32 14.93 -24.90
C LEU A 310 -48.50 16.46 -24.77
N PRO A 311 -48.58 17.01 -23.54
CA PRO A 311 -48.70 18.45 -23.33
C PRO A 311 -47.35 19.19 -23.28
N ARG A 312 -47.36 20.43 -23.78
CA ARG A 312 -46.28 21.43 -23.71
C ARG A 312 -46.49 22.40 -22.53
N ILE A 313 -45.39 22.65 -21.80
CA ILE A 313 -44.84 23.89 -21.20
C ILE A 313 -45.81 24.91 -20.55
N SER A 314 -45.46 25.39 -19.34
CA SER A 314 -45.54 26.83 -19.04
C SER A 314 -44.52 27.27 -17.97
N LEU A 315 -43.81 28.36 -18.28
CA LEU A 315 -42.84 29.10 -17.47
C LEU A 315 -43.52 30.40 -16.99
N SER A 316 -43.67 30.57 -15.68
CA SER A 316 -43.95 31.83 -14.97
C SER A 316 -44.08 31.48 -13.48
N ALA A 317 -43.57 32.19 -12.48
CA ALA A 317 -43.02 33.54 -12.41
C ALA A 317 -42.11 33.67 -11.18
N ILE A 318 -41.25 34.67 -11.26
CA ILE A 318 -40.32 35.20 -10.26
C ILE A 318 -41.07 35.88 -9.11
N SER A 319 -40.62 35.72 -7.85
CA SER A 319 -40.51 36.86 -6.89
C SER A 319 -39.81 36.49 -5.56
N ARG A 320 -38.66 37.15 -5.33
CA ARG A 320 -38.13 37.80 -4.10
C ARG A 320 -38.18 37.07 -2.74
N ALA A 321 -36.99 36.87 -2.12
CA ALA A 321 -36.46 37.66 -0.98
C ALA A 321 -35.21 37.00 -0.35
N ARG A 322 -34.25 37.82 0.12
CA ARG A 322 -32.96 37.44 0.74
C ARG A 322 -33.09 37.22 2.29
N PRO A 323 -32.00 37.18 3.09
CA PRO A 323 -31.23 36.00 3.48
C PRO A 323 -31.33 35.73 5.01
N GLY A 324 -31.17 34.48 5.45
CA GLY A 324 -31.28 34.13 6.87
C GLY A 324 -30.29 33.03 7.28
N THR A 325 -29.42 33.42 8.22
CA THR A 325 -28.45 32.64 8.99
C THR A 325 -28.96 31.29 9.50
N SER A 326 -28.20 30.20 9.31
CA SER A 326 -28.47 28.90 9.94
C SER A 326 -27.48 28.62 11.08
N HIS A 327 -27.95 28.78 12.31
CA HIS A 327 -27.48 28.05 13.47
C HIS A 327 -27.99 26.59 13.39
N ARG A 328 -27.11 25.63 13.76
CA ARG A 328 -27.39 24.22 14.10
C ARG A 328 -28.59 24.07 15.05
N PRO A 329 -29.35 22.96 15.07
CA PRO A 329 -28.87 21.69 15.67
C PRO A 329 -29.45 20.38 15.11
N SER A 330 -28.87 19.26 15.57
CA SER A 330 -29.42 17.90 15.49
C SER A 330 -30.76 17.76 16.22
N PRO A 331 -31.55 16.71 15.96
CA PRO A 331 -31.57 15.61 16.93
C PRO A 331 -31.78 14.19 16.37
N SER A 332 -31.46 13.23 17.26
CA SER A 332 -32.04 11.91 17.53
C SER A 332 -33.46 11.64 16.96
N SER A 333 -34.02 10.43 16.86
CA SER A 333 -33.66 9.02 17.04
C SER A 333 -34.91 8.20 16.68
N ARG A 334 -34.74 6.88 16.53
CA ARG A 334 -35.77 5.81 16.62
C ARG A 334 -36.57 5.48 15.35
N CYS A 335 -36.32 4.26 14.86
CA CYS A 335 -37.38 3.26 14.73
C CYS A 335 -36.88 1.92 15.31
N ARG A 336 -37.47 1.58 16.46
CA ARG A 336 -37.85 0.24 16.96
C ARG A 336 -38.95 -0.30 16.01
N ASP A 337 -39.29 -1.58 15.79
CA ASP A 337 -39.16 -2.90 16.42
C ASP A 337 -39.12 -3.93 15.23
N ALA A 338 -38.94 -5.25 15.31
CA ALA A 338 -39.51 -6.25 16.23
C ALA A 338 -38.92 -7.66 15.98
N CYS A 339 -39.23 -8.56 16.92
CA CYS A 339 -38.98 -10.02 17.00
C CYS A 339 -37.58 -10.37 17.55
N GLY A 340 -37.39 -10.61 18.86
CA GLY A 340 -38.15 -11.52 19.74
C GLY A 340 -37.47 -12.89 19.66
N GLY A 341 -36.92 -13.53 20.68
CA GLY A 341 -36.99 -13.38 22.12
C GLY A 341 -36.81 -14.81 22.66
N ARG A 342 -35.84 -15.05 23.54
CA ARG A 342 -35.91 -16.10 24.58
C ARG A 342 -34.75 -15.96 25.55
N ARG A 343 -35.06 -16.37 26.79
CA ARG A 343 -34.57 -15.87 28.07
C ARG A 343 -33.22 -16.47 28.50
N ALA A 344 -32.65 -15.73 29.44
CA ALA A 344 -31.59 -16.10 30.36
C ALA A 344 -31.73 -17.51 30.96
N GLY A 345 -30.59 -18.16 31.15
CA GLY A 345 -30.40 -19.34 31.97
C GLY A 345 -28.99 -19.31 32.55
N CYS A 346 -28.93 -19.29 33.87
CA CYS A 346 -27.76 -19.26 34.73
C CYS A 346 -26.65 -20.23 34.30
N TRP A 347 -25.39 -19.78 34.35
CA TRP A 347 -24.24 -20.68 34.39
C TRP A 347 -23.74 -20.79 35.83
N PRO A 348 -23.63 -22.00 36.38
CA PRO A 348 -23.15 -22.21 37.73
C PRO A 348 -21.64 -22.03 37.82
N SER A 349 -21.22 -21.37 38.89
CA SER A 349 -19.86 -21.36 39.43
C SER A 349 -19.41 -22.80 39.70
N ILE A 350 -18.26 -23.20 39.18
CA ILE A 350 -17.59 -24.47 39.50
C ILE A 350 -16.18 -24.16 40.04
N PRO A 351 -15.71 -24.88 41.07
CA PRO A 351 -14.69 -24.41 42.00
C PRO A 351 -13.27 -24.59 41.49
N ALA A 352 -12.35 -23.82 42.08
CA ALA A 352 -10.92 -24.05 42.02
C ALA A 352 -10.60 -25.51 42.41
N ARG A 353 -9.87 -26.21 41.55
CA ARG A 353 -9.24 -27.49 41.85
C ARG A 353 -7.75 -27.42 41.57
N ASP A 354 -7.04 -28.03 42.50
CA ASP A 354 -5.60 -28.04 42.71
C ASP A 354 -4.81 -28.48 41.47
N GLY A 355 -3.70 -27.78 41.23
CA GLY A 355 -2.75 -28.09 40.18
C GLY A 355 -1.94 -29.36 40.51
N PRO A 356 -1.58 -30.18 39.50
CA PRO A 356 -0.69 -31.30 39.72
C PRO A 356 0.76 -30.82 39.94
N THR A 357 1.35 -31.36 41.00
CA THR A 357 2.75 -31.33 41.39
C THR A 357 3.67 -31.83 40.26
N LEU A 358 4.70 -31.05 39.95
CA LEU A 358 5.80 -31.45 39.07
C LEU A 358 6.73 -32.43 39.82
N PRO A 359 7.20 -33.53 39.20
CA PRO A 359 8.19 -34.40 39.82
C PRO A 359 9.58 -33.78 39.79
N HIS A 360 10.22 -33.78 40.97
CA HIS A 360 11.63 -33.48 41.20
C HIS A 360 12.54 -34.45 40.41
N PHE A 361 13.48 -33.91 39.63
CA PHE A 361 14.64 -34.64 39.13
C PHE A 361 15.84 -34.44 40.07
N PRO A 362 16.58 -35.49 40.45
CA PRO A 362 17.70 -35.41 41.37
C PRO A 362 18.95 -34.82 40.70
N VAL A 363 19.57 -33.87 41.42
CA VAL A 363 20.90 -33.30 41.14
C VAL A 363 21.96 -34.27 41.65
N ALA A 364 22.89 -34.70 40.78
CA ALA A 364 24.09 -35.44 41.18
C ALA A 364 25.29 -34.48 41.36
N PRO A 365 26.18 -34.74 42.34
CA PRO A 365 27.18 -33.77 42.81
C PRO A 365 28.54 -33.93 42.12
N GLY A 366 29.33 -32.85 42.08
CA GLY A 366 30.75 -32.93 41.72
C GLY A 366 31.38 -31.60 41.29
N ALA A 367 31.68 -30.73 42.26
CA ALA A 367 32.70 -29.70 42.09
C ALA A 367 34.11 -30.34 42.17
N PRO A 368 35.13 -29.72 41.56
CA PRO A 368 35.99 -28.88 42.40
C PRO A 368 36.45 -27.57 41.72
N ARG A 369 36.51 -26.52 42.53
CA ARG A 369 37.42 -25.36 42.43
C ARG A 369 38.51 -25.55 43.51
N PRO A 370 39.61 -24.76 43.59
CA PRO A 370 40.08 -23.66 42.72
C PRO A 370 41.60 -23.78 42.37
N LEU A 371 42.17 -22.79 41.66
CA LEU A 371 43.38 -22.05 42.10
C LEU A 371 43.65 -20.82 41.20
N HIS A 372 43.84 -19.69 41.89
CA HIS A 372 44.25 -18.33 41.51
C HIS A 372 43.31 -17.42 40.70
#